data_AF-A0A820EFT9-F1
#
_entry.id   AF-A0A820EFT9-F1
#
_cell.length_a   1.000
_cell.length_b   1.000
_cell.length_c   1.000
_cell.angle_alpha   90.00
_cell.angle_beta   90.00
_cell.angle_gamma   90.00
#
_symmetry.space_group_name_H-M   'P 1'
#
loop_
_entity.id
_entity.type
_entity.pdbx_description
1 polymer ?
#
loop_
_entity_poly.entity_id
_entity_poly.type
_entity_poly.pdbx_seq_one_letter_code
_entity_poly.pdbx_strand_id
1 'polypeptide(L)' 'MANNSNAEAFKGTWDYVDGENNDEYLKEIGVGMMGRVAAKGLKPRLV' A
#
# COMPACT_ATOMS: atom_id res chain seq x y z
N MET A 1 -30.58 -5.29 -14.18
CA MET A 1 -29.67 -4.16 -13.95
C MET A 1 -28.69 -4.63 -12.89
N ALA A 2 -27.39 -4.72 -13.19
CA ALA A 2 -26.43 -5.32 -12.28
C ALA A 2 -26.32 -4.47 -11.00
N ASN A 3 -26.58 -5.10 -9.86
CA ASN A 3 -26.35 -4.50 -8.55
C ASN A 3 -24.84 -4.62 -8.28
N ASN A 4 -24.04 -3.80 -8.96
CA ASN A 4 -22.59 -3.82 -8.79
C ASN A 4 -22.29 -3.33 -7.38
N SER A 5 -21.83 -4.25 -6.53
CA SER A 5 -21.34 -3.88 -5.21
C SER A 5 -20.13 -2.96 -5.38
N ASN A 6 -19.92 -2.05 -4.44
CA ASN A 6 -18.74 -1.18 -4.44
C ASN A 6 -17.41 -1.96 -4.49
N ALA A 7 -17.43 -3.26 -4.17
CA ALA A 7 -16.27 -4.14 -4.26
C ALA A 7 -15.86 -4.50 -5.70
N GLU A 8 -16.82 -4.58 -6.64
CA GLU A 8 -16.50 -4.87 -8.06
C GLU A 8 -15.62 -3.77 -8.68
N ALA A 9 -15.72 -2.53 -8.18
CA ALA A 9 -14.90 -1.41 -8.64
C ALA A 9 -13.41 -1.52 -8.26
N PHE A 10 -13.07 -2.35 -7.27
CA PHE A 10 -11.68 -2.54 -6.82
C PHE A 10 -10.99 -3.76 -7.45
N LYS A 11 -11.71 -4.56 -8.26
CA LYS A 11 -11.12 -5.71 -8.96
C LYS A 11 -10.10 -5.25 -10.00
N GLY A 12 -8.88 -5.73 -9.89
CA GLY A 12 -7.83 -5.46 -10.86
C GLY A 12 -6.44 -5.44 -10.23
N THR A 13 -5.45 -5.12 -11.05
CA THR A 13 -4.06 -4.98 -10.63
C THR A 13 -3.75 -3.51 -10.38
N TRP A 14 -3.13 -3.20 -9.24
CA TRP A 14 -2.79 -1.83 -8.85
C TRP A 14 -1.29 -1.70 -8.61
N ASP A 15 -0.64 -0.83 -9.37
CA ASP A 15 0.76 -0.47 -9.14
C ASP A 15 0.84 0.67 -8.12
N TYR A 16 1.75 0.54 -7.15
CA TYR A 16 2.04 1.61 -6.21
C TYR A 16 2.66 2.83 -6.93
N VAL A 17 2.03 3.99 -6.78
CA VAL A 17 2.46 5.25 -7.39
C VAL A 17 3.21 6.12 -6.38
N ASP A 18 2.57 6.42 -5.24
CA ASP A 18 3.13 7.25 -4.18
C ASP A 18 2.41 7.01 -2.84
N GLY A 19 2.98 7.51 -1.74
CA GLY A 19 2.38 7.46 -0.41
C GLY A 19 3.08 8.39 0.57
N GLU A 20 2.28 9.11 1.36
CA GLU A 20 2.75 10.13 2.29
C GLU A 20 2.95 9.55 3.70
N ASN A 21 3.99 10.00 4.40
CA ASN A 21 4.28 9.67 5.80
C ASN A 21 4.43 8.16 6.13
N ASN A 22 4.80 7.35 5.13
CA ASN A 22 4.98 5.91 5.32
C ASN A 22 6.09 5.56 6.32
N ASP A 23 7.16 6.37 6.44
CA ASP A 23 8.24 6.12 7.42
C ASP A 23 7.75 6.36 8.85
N GLU A 24 7.00 7.45 9.07
CA GLU A 24 6.40 7.81 10.34
C GLU A 24 5.41 6.74 10.79
N TYR A 25 4.53 6.29 9.88
CA TYR A 25 3.61 5.20 10.14
C TYR A 25 4.34 3.91 10.55
N LEU A 26 5.34 3.51 9.77
CA LEU A 26 6.12 2.30 10.08
C LEU A 26 6.87 2.43 11.42
N LYS A 27 7.36 3.64 11.74
CA LYS A 27 8.02 3.92 13.01
C LYS A 27 7.04 3.82 14.19
N GLU A 28 5.83 4.34 14.04
CA GLU A 28 4.78 4.32 15.07
C GLU A 28 4.35 2.89 15.41
N ILE A 29 4.21 2.01 14.40
CA ILE A 29 3.87 0.59 14.62
C ILE A 29 5.08 -0.28 15.04
N GLY A 30 6.24 0.34 15.31
CA GLY A 30 7.41 -0.34 15.87
C GLY A 30 8.37 -0.98 14.86
N VAL A 31 8.27 -0.68 13.57
CA VAL A 31 9.23 -1.19 12.56
C VAL A 31 10.59 -0.53 12.77
N GLY A 32 11.61 -1.36 12.99
CA GLY A 32 12.99 -0.92 13.14
C GLY A 32 13.55 -0.21 11.90
N MET A 33 14.60 0.59 12.09
CA MET A 33 15.17 1.46 11.03
C MET A 33 15.50 0.70 9.74
N MET A 34 16.14 -0.47 9.83
CA MET A 34 16.48 -1.27 8.64
C MET A 34 15.23 -1.71 7.85
N GLY A 35 14.15 -2.07 8.54
CA GLY A 35 12.87 -2.41 7.90
C GLY A 35 12.25 -1.22 7.18
N ARG A 36 12.30 -0.02 7.78
CA ARG A 36 11.78 1.19 7.15
C ARG A 36 12.59 1.63 5.93
N VAL A 37 13.92 1.50 5.99
CA VAL A 37 14.81 1.76 4.84
C VAL A 37 14.50 0.79 3.70
N ALA A 38 14.33 -0.50 3.99
CA ALA A 38 13.94 -1.48 2.98
C ALA A 38 12.57 -1.15 2.36
N ALA A 39 11.58 -0.80 3.19
CA ALA A 39 10.23 -0.46 2.75
C ALA A 39 10.18 0.73 1.78
N LYS A 40 11.04 1.75 1.96
CA LYS A 40 11.15 2.89 1.03
C LYS A 40 11.55 2.50 -0.39
N GLY A 41 12.23 1.37 -0.56
CA GLY A 41 12.63 0.86 -1.87
C GLY A 41 11.57 -0.01 -2.54
N LEU A 42 10.51 -0.40 -1.84
CA LEU A 42 9.49 -1.29 -2.37
C LEU A 42 8.51 -0.53 -3.27
N LYS A 43 8.19 -1.12 -4.42
CA LYS A 43 7.12 -0.67 -5.31
C LYS A 43 6.14 -1.84 -5.52
N PRO A 44 5.26 -2.12 -4.53
CA PRO A 44 4.40 -3.28 -4.58
C PRO A 44 3.37 -3.16 -5.69
N ARG A 45 2.98 -4.32 -6.24
CA ARG A 45 1.85 -4.50 -7.12
C ARG A 45 0.79 -5.30 -6.38
N LEU A 46 -0.40 -4.73 -6.23
CA LEU A 46 -1.56 -5.41 -5.67
C LEU A 46 -2.30 -6.14 -6.79
N VAL A 47 -2.79 -7.36 -6.50
CA VAL A 47 -3.53 -8.23 -7.42
C VAL A 47 -4.88 -8.61 -6.84
#